data_AF-A0A2H9L1L2-F1
#
_entry.id   AF-A0A2H9L1L2-F1
#
_cell.length_a   1.000
_cell.length_b   1.000
_cell.length_c   1.000
_cell.angle_alpha   90.00
_cell.angle_beta   90.00
_cell.angle_gamma   90.00
#
_symmetry.space_group_name_H-M   'P 1'
#
loop_
_entity.id
_entity.type
_entity.pdbx_description
1 polymer ?
#
loop_
_entity_poly.entity_id
_entity_poly.type
_entity_poly.pdbx_seq_one_letter_code
_entity_poly.pdbx_strand_id
1 'polypeptide(L)' 'MSKTLKTIKRLAAKILNAGESRVRILDQKKAMDALTGDDVRGLIKEGVIVLLPKKGVGRSKAADKAS' A
#
# COMPACT_ATOMS: atom_id res chain seq x y z
N MET A 1 -8.96 2.92 -22.97
CA MET A 1 -9.30 2.54 -21.58
C MET A 1 -8.61 3.50 -20.62
N SER A 2 -9.34 4.48 -20.08
CA SER A 2 -8.83 5.41 -19.08
C SER A 2 -8.60 4.67 -17.76
N LYS A 3 -7.34 4.38 -17.42
CA LYS A 3 -7.00 3.76 -16.13
C LYS A 3 -7.12 4.80 -15.02
N THR A 4 -8.10 4.62 -14.15
CA THR A 4 -8.23 5.42 -12.93
C THR A 4 -7.23 4.95 -11.87
N LEU A 5 -6.73 5.86 -11.02
CA LEU A 5 -5.87 5.57 -9.85
C LEU A 5 -6.40 4.40 -8.98
N LYS A 6 -7.72 4.20 -8.92
CA LYS A 6 -8.34 3.03 -8.26
C LYS A 6 -7.85 1.69 -8.81
N THR A 7 -7.69 1.56 -10.12
CA THR A 7 -7.22 0.32 -10.75
C THR A 7 -5.76 0.05 -10.38
N ILE A 8 -4.91 1.07 -10.40
CA ILE A 8 -3.51 0.97 -9.98
C ILE A 8 -3.44 0.57 -8.50
N LYS A 9 -4.26 1.20 -7.65
CA LYS A 9 -4.35 0.88 -6.22
C LYS A 9 -4.75 -0.58 -5.97
N ARG A 10 -5.74 -1.08 -6.71
CA ARG A 10 -6.16 -2.49 -6.65
C ARG A 10 -5.06 -3.45 -7.12
N LEU A 11 -4.32 -3.07 -8.17
CA LEU A 11 -3.23 -3.88 -8.71
C LEU A 11 -2.05 -3.94 -7.74
N ALA A 12 -1.66 -2.80 -7.17
CA ALA A 12 -0.66 -2.70 -6.13
C ALA A 12 -1.05 -3.50 -4.88
N ALA A 13 -2.32 -3.44 -4.46
CA ALA A 13 -2.85 -4.23 -3.35
C ALA A 13 -2.71 -5.74 -3.60
N LYS A 14 -3.02 -6.22 -4.81
CA LYS A 14 -2.80 -7.62 -5.21
C LYS A 14 -1.33 -8.00 -5.19
N ILE A 15 -0.44 -7.16 -5.74
CA ILE A 15 1.01 -7.41 -5.77
C ILE A 15 1.59 -7.51 -4.36
N LEU A 16 1.18 -6.60 -3.47
CA LEU A 16 1.64 -6.52 -2.08
C LEU A 16 0.92 -7.49 -1.14
N ASN A 17 -0.03 -8.28 -1.66
CA ASN A 17 -0.90 -9.16 -0.90
C ASN A 17 -1.50 -8.46 0.35
N ALA A 18 -1.97 -7.23 0.12
CA ALA A 18 -2.46 -6.33 1.15
C ALA A 18 -3.82 -5.75 0.77
N GLY A 19 -4.59 -5.29 1.76
CA GLY A 19 -5.83 -4.58 1.49
C GLY A 19 -5.57 -3.20 0.88
N GLU A 20 -6.45 -2.76 -0.04
CA GLU A 20 -6.38 -1.44 -0.69
C GLU A 20 -6.30 -0.29 0.34
N SER A 21 -6.88 -0.48 1.52
CA SER A 21 -6.84 0.47 2.64
C SER A 21 -5.43 0.72 3.18
N ARG A 22 -4.52 -0.25 3.05
CA ARG A 22 -3.12 -0.14 3.51
C ARG A 22 -2.17 0.35 2.41
N VAL A 23 -2.62 0.46 1.16
CA VAL A 23 -1.78 0.94 0.07
C VAL A 23 -1.92 2.46 -0.02
N ARG A 24 -0.80 3.18 0.14
CA ARG A 24 -0.72 4.63 -0.04
C ARG A 24 0.06 4.95 -1.30
N ILE A 25 -0.48 5.84 -2.11
CA ILE A 25 0.20 6.40 -3.28
C ILE A 25 0.69 7.77 -2.84
N LEU A 26 2.01 7.97 -2.80
CA LEU A 26 2.62 9.25 -2.46
C LEU A 26 2.60 10.20 -3.66
N ASP A 27 2.93 9.69 -4.84
CA ASP A 27 2.88 10.46 -6.08
C ASP A 27 1.86 9.87 -7.05
N GLN A 28 0.76 10.59 -7.22
CA GLN A 28 -0.32 10.17 -8.12
C GLN A 28 0.05 10.33 -9.59
N LYS A 29 0.90 11.31 -9.96
CA LYS A 29 1.31 11.52 -11.35
C LYS A 29 2.17 10.35 -11.83
N LYS A 30 3.20 9.99 -11.06
CA LYS A 30 4.01 8.80 -11.34
C LYS A 30 3.18 7.51 -11.35
N ALA A 31 2.22 7.37 -10.44
CA ALA A 31 1.35 6.22 -10.43
C ALA A 31 0.46 6.12 -11.68
N MET A 32 0.05 7.27 -12.25
CA MET A 32 -0.73 7.29 -13.50
C MET A 32 0.09 6.89 -14.73
N ASP A 33 1.41 7.12 -14.73
CA ASP A 33 2.31 6.65 -15.80
C ASP A 33 2.51 5.13 -15.79
N ALA A 34 2.22 4.44 -14.68
CA ALA A 34 2.35 2.98 -14.62
C ALA A 34 1.28 2.29 -15.47
N LEU A 35 1.74 1.70 -16.59
CA LEU A 35 0.88 1.02 -17.55
C LEU A 35 0.74 -0.48 -17.22
N THR A 36 1.79 -1.10 -16.68
CA THR A 36 1.88 -2.55 -16.43
C THR A 36 2.03 -2.90 -14.94
N GLY A 37 1.86 -4.19 -14.61
CA GLY A 37 2.08 -4.66 -13.24
C GLY A 37 3.55 -4.59 -12.81
N ASP A 38 4.48 -4.65 -13.77
CA ASP A 38 5.91 -4.50 -13.50
C ASP A 38 6.30 -3.05 -13.23
N ASP A 39 5.68 -2.07 -13.90
CA ASP A 39 5.84 -0.65 -13.55
C ASP A 39 5.38 -0.40 -12.11
N VAL A 40 4.25 -0.98 -11.70
CA VAL A 40 3.76 -0.88 -10.32
C VAL A 40 4.74 -1.50 -9.33
N ARG A 41 5.43 -2.60 -9.66
CA ARG A 41 6.51 -3.16 -8.83
C ARG A 41 7.70 -2.21 -8.74
N GLY A 42 8.07 -1.55 -9.85
CA GLY A 42 9.08 -0.50 -9.87
C GLY A 42 8.72 0.65 -8.93
N LEU A 43 7.49 1.16 -9.01
CA LEU A 43 7.00 2.23 -8.14
C LEU A 43 6.98 1.86 -6.65
N ILE A 44 6.71 0.58 -6.32
CA ILE A 44 6.82 0.09 -4.95
C ILE A 44 8.28 0.12 -4.48
N LYS A 45 9.22 -0.33 -5.32
CA LYS A 45 10.66 -0.29 -5.02
C LYS A 45 11.20 1.14 -4.88
N GLU A 46 10.72 2.06 -5.71
CA GLU A 46 11.06 3.48 -5.63
C GLU A 46 10.45 4.17 -4.40
N GLY A 47 9.49 3.54 -3.71
CA GLY A 47 8.79 4.13 -2.58
C GLY A 47 7.68 5.10 -2.98
N VAL A 48 7.30 5.16 -4.27
CA VAL A 48 6.14 5.95 -4.72
C VAL A 48 4.83 5.35 -4.21
N ILE A 49 4.78 4.01 -4.11
CA ILE A 49 3.67 3.27 -3.52
C ILE A 49 4.19 2.60 -2.24
N VAL A 50 3.62 3.00 -1.10
CA VAL A 50 4.01 2.48 0.22
C VAL A 50 2.91 1.65 0.83
N LEU A 51 3.31 0.55 1.48
CA LEU A 51 2.42 -0.28 2.28
C LEU A 51 2.44 0.17 3.73
N LEU A 52 1.28 0.58 4.25
CA LEU A 52 1.16 0.84 5.68
C LEU A 52 1.29 -0.47 6.47
N PRO A 53 2.07 -0.47 7.57
CA PRO A 53 2.13 -1.60 8.47
C PRO A 53 0.73 -1.90 9.02
N LYS A 54 0.45 -3.18 9.30
CA LYS A 54 -0.78 -3.53 10.01
C LYS A 54 -0.76 -2.79 11.35
N LYS A 55 -1.85 -2.11 11.70
CA LYS A 55 -2.02 -1.51 13.02
C LYS A 55 -2.02 -2.66 14.04
N GLY A 56 -0.85 -2.94 14.61
CA GLY A 56 -0.73 -3.90 15.69
C GLY A 56 -1.48 -3.34 16.89
N VAL A 57 -2.47 -4.07 17.38
CA VAL A 57 -2.94 -3.90 18.75
C VAL A 57 -1.76 -4.26 19.65
N GLY A 58 -0.97 -3.24 20.01
CA GLY A 58 0.17 -3.41 20.90
C GLY A 58 -0.30 -4.14 22.14
N ARG A 59 0.29 -5.31 22.40
CA ARG A 59 0.10 -6.06 23.65
C ARG A 59 0.62 -5.32 24.88
N SER A 60 1.09 -4.07 24.73
CA SER A 60 1.55 -3.17 25.79
C SER A 60 0.44 -2.64 26.73
N LYS A 61 -0.78 -3.18 26.69
CA LYS A 61 -1.85 -2.82 27.64
C LYS A 61 -2.35 -3.99 28.50
N ALA A 62 -1.78 -5.19 28.33
CA ALA A 62 -2.16 -6.37 29.13
C ALA A 62 -1.18 -6.67 30.28
N ALA A 63 -0.07 -5.93 30.41
CA ALA A 63 0.90 -6.12 31.50
C ALA A 63 0.61 -5.23 32.73
N ASP A 64 -0.04 -4.08 32.55
CA ASP A 64 -0.33 -3.11 33.61
C ASP A 64 -1.68 -3.39 34.31
N LYS A 65 -1.95 -4.65 34.67
CA LYS A 65 -3.04 -4.97 35.62
C LYS A 65 -2.78 -6.27 36.39
N ALA A 66 -1.51 -6.48 36.74
CA ALA A 66 -1.08 -7.47 37.71
C ALA A 66 -0.07 -6.79 38.65
N SER A 67 -0.54 -5.83 39.44
CA SER A 67 0.17 -5.25 40.59
C SER A 67 -0.86 -4.85 41.62
#